data_AF-A0A3C0PJL8-F1
#
_entry.id   AF-A0A3C0PJL8-F1
#
_cell.length_a   1.000
_cell.length_b   1.000
_cell.length_c   1.000
_cell.angle_alpha   90.00
_cell.angle_beta   90.00
_cell.angle_gamma   90.00
#
_symmetry.space_group_name_H-M   'P 1'
#
loop_
_entity.id
_entity.type
_entity.pdbx_description
1 polymer ?
#
loop_
_entity_poly.entity_id
_entity_poly.type
_entity_poly.pdbx_seq_one_letter_code
_entity_poly.pdbx_strand_id
1 'polypeptide(L)'
;GQGSLFHVSYSGVTMALVHGGQPDALILGHEPTRVHMRGLPEYQQPSLEELRDVALTLAQVGNPACEVVGISVNTQHMSDMEATAYLEQVEARMGLPTVDPIRIGAGRLVDALAAL
;
A
#
# COMPACT_ATOMS: atom_id res chain seq x y z
N GLY A 1 1.99 7.40 5.94
CA GLY A 1 3.17 6.54 6.17
C GLY A 1 4.47 7.27 5.82
N GLN A 2 5.61 6.67 6.13
CA GLN A 2 6.95 7.14 5.72
C GLN A 2 7.82 5.93 5.37
N GLY A 3 8.59 6.01 4.27
CA GLY A 3 9.45 4.93 3.81
C GLY A 3 8.69 3.70 3.30
N SER A 4 9.36 2.55 3.31
CA SER A 4 8.80 1.22 3.06
C SER A 4 9.57 0.19 3.88
N LEU A 5 8.89 -0.84 4.39
CA LEU A 5 9.51 -1.98 5.08
C LEU A 5 10.56 -2.70 4.23
N PHE A 6 10.46 -2.61 2.90
CA PHE A 6 11.39 -3.23 1.96
C PHE A 6 12.54 -2.31 1.56
N HIS A 7 12.49 -1.02 1.91
CA HIS A 7 13.55 -0.09 1.56
C HIS A 7 14.66 -0.13 2.60
N VAL A 8 15.84 -0.68 2.26
CA VAL A 8 16.94 -0.94 3.22
C VAL A 8 17.38 0.29 4.02
N SER A 9 17.30 1.50 3.45
CA SER A 9 17.65 2.75 4.15
C SER A 9 16.52 3.35 5.00
N TYR A 10 15.26 2.95 4.80
CA TYR A 10 14.09 3.60 5.40
C TYR A 10 13.12 2.65 6.12
N SER A 11 13.38 1.34 6.09
CA SER A 11 12.52 0.31 6.70
C SER A 11 12.32 0.52 8.20
N GLY A 12 13.37 0.95 8.91
CA GLY A 12 13.29 1.26 10.34
C GLY A 12 12.28 2.37 10.67
N VAL A 13 12.10 3.35 9.78
CA VAL A 13 11.11 4.42 9.98
C VAL A 13 9.69 3.89 9.85
N THR A 14 9.43 3.08 8.82
CA THR A 14 8.12 2.45 8.63
C THR A 14 7.79 1.53 9.80
N MET A 15 8.77 0.75 10.26
CA MET A 15 8.62 -0.18 11.38
C MET A 15 8.26 0.55 12.68
N ALA A 16 8.95 1.65 12.98
CA ALA A 16 8.67 2.47 14.16
C ALA A 16 7.25 3.04 14.14
N LEU A 17 6.74 3.47 12.96
CA LEU A 17 5.37 3.94 12.81
C LEU A 17 4.33 2.83 13.00
N VAL A 18 4.58 1.64 12.44
CA VAL A 18 3.65 0.50 12.56
C VAL A 18 3.53 0.05 14.01
N HIS A 19 4.65 -0.20 14.69
CA HIS A 19 4.62 -0.65 16.09
C HIS A 19 4.22 0.46 17.07
N GLY A 20 4.67 1.69 16.86
CA GLY A 20 4.32 2.81 17.72
C GLY A 20 2.87 3.27 17.55
N GLY A 21 2.30 3.11 16.35
CA GLY A 21 0.93 3.48 16.04
C GLY A 21 -0.11 2.42 16.38
N GLN A 22 0.28 1.13 16.43
CA GLN A 22 -0.62 0.00 16.67
C GLN A 22 -1.94 0.10 15.87
N PRO A 23 -1.85 0.28 14.53
CA PRO A 23 -3.00 0.69 13.74
C PRO A 23 -4.10 -0.36 13.72
N ASP A 24 -5.36 0.07 13.68
CA ASP A 24 -6.49 -0.82 13.39
C ASP A 24 -6.53 -1.21 11.89
N ALA A 25 -6.03 -0.32 11.02
CA ALA A 25 -6.06 -0.52 9.58
C ALA A 25 -4.76 -0.11 8.89
N LEU A 26 -4.43 -0.82 7.82
CA LEU A 26 -3.38 -0.46 6.87
C LEU A 26 -3.98 -0.24 5.48
N ILE A 27 -3.51 0.82 4.81
CA ILE A 27 -3.72 1.06 3.38
C ILE A 27 -2.36 0.93 2.69
N LEU A 28 -2.26 0.04 1.70
CA LEU A 28 -1.00 -0.20 0.99
C LEU A 28 -0.78 0.85 -0.09
N GLY A 29 0.43 1.42 -0.13
CA GLY A 29 0.82 2.38 -1.17
C GLY A 29 1.58 1.71 -2.30
N HIS A 30 1.21 2.01 -3.55
CA HIS A 30 1.88 1.47 -4.74
C HIS A 30 2.03 2.53 -5.85
N GLU A 31 3.04 2.35 -6.70
CA GLU A 31 3.25 3.17 -7.91
C GLU A 31 3.83 2.22 -8.97
N PRO A 32 3.03 1.84 -9.98
CA PRO A 32 3.31 0.67 -10.83
C PRO A 32 4.36 0.90 -11.91
N THR A 33 4.70 2.15 -12.20
CA THR A 33 5.71 2.48 -13.22
C THR A 33 7.13 2.51 -12.66
N ARG A 34 7.27 2.35 -11.34
CA ARG A 34 8.57 2.40 -10.68
C ARG A 34 9.38 1.15 -11.00
N VAL A 35 10.54 1.34 -11.63
CA VAL A 35 11.43 0.23 -12.02
C VAL A 35 12.46 -0.17 -10.96
N HIS A 36 12.65 0.65 -9.91
CA HIS A 36 13.54 0.35 -8.79
C HIS A 36 13.20 1.20 -7.56
N MET A 37 13.68 0.82 -6.38
CA MET A 37 13.52 1.62 -5.17
C MET A 37 14.28 2.96 -5.28
N ARG A 38 13.75 4.01 -4.66
CA ARG A 38 14.31 5.37 -4.78
C ARG A 38 15.76 5.41 -4.28
N GLY A 39 16.70 5.75 -5.16
CA GLY A 39 18.12 5.82 -4.83
C GLY A 39 18.83 4.46 -4.75
N LEU A 40 18.15 3.37 -5.13
CA LEU A 40 18.66 2.00 -5.10
C LEU A 40 18.36 1.29 -6.44
N PRO A 41 19.11 1.56 -7.52
CA PRO A 41 18.81 1.08 -8.87
C PRO A 41 18.74 -0.44 -9.02
N GLU A 42 19.43 -1.19 -8.17
CA GLU A 42 19.48 -2.66 -8.19
C GLU A 42 18.35 -3.32 -7.38
N TYR A 43 17.53 -2.53 -6.68
CA TYR A 43 16.49 -3.05 -5.77
C TYR A 43 15.11 -2.88 -6.39
N GLN A 44 14.39 -3.98 -6.58
CA GLN A 44 13.02 -4.01 -7.09
C GLN A 44 11.99 -3.85 -5.97
N GLN A 45 10.78 -3.38 -6.29
CA GLN A 45 9.69 -3.35 -5.30
C GLN A 45 9.19 -4.78 -5.04
N PRO A 46 8.70 -5.06 -3.82
CA PRO A 46 7.96 -6.30 -3.59
C PRO A 46 6.65 -6.30 -4.39
N SER A 47 6.08 -7.48 -4.56
CA SER A 47 4.67 -7.60 -4.92
C SER A 47 3.76 -6.97 -3.85
N LEU A 48 2.52 -6.66 -4.22
CA LEU A 48 1.53 -6.14 -3.28
C LEU A 48 1.17 -7.18 -2.21
N GLU A 49 1.17 -8.45 -2.57
CA GLU A 49 0.94 -9.60 -1.71
C GLU A 49 2.06 -9.74 -0.66
N GLU A 50 3.32 -9.70 -1.08
CA GLU A 50 4.46 -9.71 -0.15
C GLU A 50 4.44 -8.51 0.80
N LEU A 51 4.11 -7.31 0.26
CA LEU A 51 3.97 -6.11 1.09
C LEU A 51 2.85 -6.27 2.12
N ARG A 52 1.67 -6.76 1.70
CA ARG A 52 0.51 -7.01 2.57
C ARG A 52 0.91 -7.95 3.70
N ASP A 53 1.45 -9.11 3.35
CA ASP A 53 1.69 -10.20 4.29
C ASP A 53 2.75 -9.79 5.33
N VAL A 54 3.83 -9.14 4.91
CA VAL A 54 4.88 -8.65 5.82
C VAL A 54 4.36 -7.50 6.69
N ALA A 55 3.69 -6.50 6.11
CA ALA A 55 3.20 -5.36 6.87
C ALA A 55 2.14 -5.77 7.90
N LEU A 56 1.19 -6.63 7.51
CA LEU A 56 0.13 -7.11 8.38
C LEU A 56 0.68 -7.96 9.53
N THR A 57 1.59 -8.91 9.22
CA THR A 57 2.24 -9.75 10.24
C THR A 57 2.91 -8.89 11.31
N LEU A 58 3.63 -7.84 10.90
CA LEU A 58 4.32 -6.94 11.83
C LEU A 58 3.34 -6.05 12.60
N ALA A 59 2.30 -5.52 11.96
CA ALA A 59 1.29 -4.72 12.64
C ALA A 59 0.54 -5.52 13.72
N GLN A 60 0.25 -6.80 13.44
CA GLN A 60 -0.47 -7.69 14.35
C GLN A 60 0.32 -8.08 15.61
N VAL A 61 1.63 -7.83 15.64
CA VAL A 61 2.43 -7.92 16.88
C VAL A 61 1.97 -6.86 17.89
N GLY A 62 1.65 -5.65 17.41
CA GLY A 62 1.19 -4.53 18.25
C GLY A 62 -0.32 -4.50 18.45
N ASN A 63 -1.09 -4.84 17.42
CA ASN A 63 -2.55 -4.90 17.45
C ASN A 63 -3.05 -6.16 16.70
N PRO A 64 -3.40 -7.25 17.40
CA PRO A 64 -3.86 -8.49 16.76
C PRO A 64 -5.11 -8.35 15.89
N ALA A 65 -5.88 -7.28 16.06
CA ALA A 65 -7.08 -6.98 15.28
C ALA A 65 -6.79 -6.12 14.02
N CYS A 66 -5.53 -5.75 13.77
CA CYS A 66 -5.18 -4.95 12.60
C CYS A 66 -5.55 -5.68 11.29
N GLU A 67 -6.08 -4.93 10.32
CA GLU A 67 -6.43 -5.42 8.98
C GLU A 67 -5.81 -4.56 7.87
N VAL A 68 -5.63 -5.15 6.67
CA VAL A 68 -5.32 -4.38 5.45
C VAL A 68 -6.62 -4.15 4.70
N VAL A 69 -7.05 -2.89 4.61
CA VAL A 69 -8.41 -2.55 4.16
C VAL A 69 -8.47 -1.94 2.76
N GLY A 70 -7.34 -1.60 2.16
CA GLY A 70 -7.34 -1.01 0.83
C GLY A 70 -5.97 -0.73 0.25
N ILE A 71 -5.96 -0.33 -1.02
CA ILE A 71 -4.76 -0.06 -1.79
C ILE A 71 -4.88 1.31 -2.45
N SER A 72 -3.90 2.17 -2.18
CA SER A 72 -3.74 3.48 -2.80
C SER A 72 -2.65 3.38 -3.87
N VAL A 73 -3.04 3.46 -5.14
CA VAL A 73 -2.13 3.40 -6.28
C VAL A 73 -1.91 4.79 -6.85
N ASN A 74 -0.67 5.21 -6.99
CA ASN A 74 -0.32 6.42 -7.73
C ASN A 74 -0.17 6.08 -9.21
N THR A 75 -1.10 6.54 -10.05
CA THR A 75 -1.12 6.31 -11.50
C THR A 75 -0.72 7.56 -12.31
N GLN A 76 0.00 8.51 -11.70
CA GLN A 76 0.34 9.80 -12.33
C GLN A 76 1.12 9.67 -13.66
N HIS A 77 1.81 8.55 -13.88
CA HIS A 77 2.62 8.28 -15.08
C HIS A 77 1.89 7.40 -16.11
N MET A 78 0.59 7.15 -15.91
CA MET A 78 -0.24 6.33 -16.79
C MET A 78 -1.31 7.19 -17.45
N SER A 79 -1.76 6.79 -18.65
CA SER A 79 -2.98 7.36 -19.23
C SER A 79 -4.21 6.98 -18.41
N ASP A 80 -5.31 7.70 -18.58
CA ASP A 80 -6.57 7.43 -17.87
C ASP A 80 -7.06 6.01 -18.11
N MET A 81 -6.95 5.51 -19.34
CA MET A 81 -7.37 4.15 -19.72
C MET A 81 -6.51 3.08 -19.04
N GLU A 82 -5.18 3.26 -19.07
CA GLU A 82 -4.26 2.32 -18.41
C GLU A 82 -4.44 2.35 -16.89
N ALA A 83 -4.62 3.53 -16.31
CA ALA A 83 -4.85 3.70 -14.88
C ALA A 83 -6.12 2.95 -14.44
N THR A 84 -7.24 3.15 -15.13
CA THR A 84 -8.50 2.46 -14.82
C THR A 84 -8.34 0.94 -14.93
N ALA A 85 -7.78 0.45 -16.03
CA ALA A 85 -7.57 -0.99 -16.22
C ALA A 85 -6.65 -1.59 -15.15
N TYR A 86 -5.60 -0.88 -14.75
CA TYR A 86 -4.67 -1.32 -13.71
C TYR A 86 -5.34 -1.38 -12.33
N LEU A 87 -6.12 -0.36 -11.98
CA LEU A 87 -6.86 -0.33 -10.71
C LEU A 87 -7.85 -1.50 -10.61
N GLU A 88 -8.61 -1.76 -11.68
CA GLU A 88 -9.55 -2.90 -11.75
C GLU A 88 -8.83 -4.24 -11.63
N GLN A 89 -7.69 -4.40 -12.32
CA GLN A 89 -6.88 -5.61 -12.26
C GLN A 89 -6.35 -5.86 -10.84
N VAL A 90 -5.81 -4.82 -10.18
CA VAL A 90 -5.28 -4.94 -8.82
C VAL A 90 -6.40 -5.23 -7.83
N GLU A 91 -7.55 -4.57 -7.96
CA GLU A 91 -8.70 -4.81 -7.12
C GLU A 91 -9.20 -6.26 -7.23
N ALA A 92 -9.36 -6.76 -8.45
CA ALA A 92 -9.77 -8.13 -8.70
C ALA A 92 -8.77 -9.16 -8.15
N ARG A 93 -7.46 -8.88 -8.27
CA ARG A 93 -6.39 -9.76 -7.77
C ARG A 93 -6.31 -9.75 -6.24
N MET A 94 -6.40 -8.57 -5.63
CA MET A 94 -6.17 -8.40 -4.19
C MET A 94 -7.44 -8.59 -3.35
N GLY A 95 -8.62 -8.45 -3.97
CA GLY A 95 -9.90 -8.50 -3.27
C GLY A 95 -10.12 -7.31 -2.33
N LEU A 96 -9.41 -6.20 -2.54
CA LEU A 96 -9.43 -5.02 -1.68
C LEU A 96 -9.77 -3.77 -2.49
N PRO A 97 -10.55 -2.83 -1.92
CA PRO A 97 -10.79 -1.52 -2.54
C PRO A 97 -9.48 -0.89 -3.00
N THR A 98 -9.37 -0.67 -4.30
CA THR A 98 -8.17 -0.13 -4.93
C THR A 98 -8.51 1.14 -5.68
N VAL A 99 -7.85 2.23 -5.33
CA VAL A 99 -8.09 3.54 -5.96
C VAL A 99 -6.81 4.29 -6.20
N ASP A 100 -6.85 5.23 -7.14
CA ASP A 100 -5.94 6.36 -7.16
C ASP A 100 -6.63 7.56 -6.49
N PRO A 101 -6.27 7.93 -5.24
CA PRO A 101 -6.95 8.99 -4.52
C PRO A 101 -6.85 10.37 -5.18
N ILE A 102 -5.81 10.60 -5.99
CA ILE A 102 -5.60 11.88 -6.68
C ILE A 102 -6.48 11.94 -7.92
N ARG A 103 -6.60 10.83 -8.65
CA ARG A 103 -7.36 10.77 -9.90
C ARG A 103 -8.87 10.61 -9.70
N ILE A 104 -9.28 9.73 -8.78
CA ILE A 104 -10.69 9.33 -8.62
C ILE A 104 -11.24 9.57 -7.20
N GLY A 105 -10.43 10.16 -6.31
CA GLY A 105 -10.81 10.43 -4.93
C GLY A 105 -10.62 9.24 -3.98
N ALA A 106 -10.65 9.53 -2.68
CA ALA A 106 -10.34 8.56 -1.63
C ALA A 106 -11.58 7.87 -1.01
N GLY A 107 -12.79 8.19 -1.48
CA GLY A 107 -14.05 7.80 -0.80
C GLY A 107 -14.12 6.31 -0.46
N ARG A 108 -13.79 5.43 -1.41
CA ARG A 108 -13.83 3.97 -1.21
C ARG A 108 -12.85 3.47 -0.15
N LEU A 109 -11.72 4.15 0.05
CA LEU A 109 -10.78 3.82 1.14
C LEU A 109 -11.30 4.29 2.49
N VAL A 110 -11.98 5.44 2.52
CA VAL A 110 -12.64 5.95 3.73
C VAL A 110 -13.79 5.03 4.14
N ASP A 111 -14.61 4.58 3.18
CA ASP A 111 -15.70 3.64 3.43
C ASP A 111 -15.17 2.31 3.99
N ALA A 112 -14.07 1.80 3.45
CA ALA A 112 -13.41 0.59 3.95
C ALA A 112 -12.91 0.76 5.39
N LEU A 113 -12.32 1.91 5.72
CA LEU A 113 -11.87 2.22 7.08
C LEU A 113 -13.04 2.35 8.06
N ALA A 114 -14.15 2.94 7.62
CA ALA A 114 -15.34 3.14 8.45
C ALA A 114 -16.13 1.85 8.73
N ALA A 115 -15.82 0.76 8.00
CA ALA A 115 -16.50 -0.54 8.11
C ALA A 115 -15.79 -1.56 9.01
N LEU A 116 -14.63 -1.21 9.58
CA LEU A 116 -13.94 -1.98 10.63
C LEU A 116 -14.74 -1.98 11.94
#